data_AF-A0A0P0WUZ1-F1
#
_entry.id   AF-A0A0P0WUZ1-F1
#
_cell.length_a   1.000
_cell.length_b   1.000
_cell.length_c   1.000
_cell.angle_alpha   90.00
_cell.angle_beta   90.00
_cell.angle_gamma   90.00
#
_symmetry.space_group_name_H-M   'P 1'
#
loop_
_entity.id
_entity.type
_entity.pdbx_description
1 polymer ?
#
loop_
_entity_poly.entity_id
_entity_poly.type
_entity_poly.pdbx_seq_one_letter_code
_entity_poly.pdbx_strand_id
1 'polypeptide(L)' 'KAMVELDGAPFKKFASLRDEWSLKNHYISPGPIQFSGPGSNDANHTLMLELGAEA' A
#
# COMPACT_ATOMS: atom_id res chain seq x y z
N LYS A 1 1.36 22.44 -2.91
CA LYS A 1 1.78 21.14 -2.32
C LYS A 1 0.61 20.18 -2.51
N ALA A 2 0.83 19.00 -3.07
CA ALA A 2 -0.21 17.97 -3.13
C ALA A 2 -0.32 17.30 -1.76
N MET A 3 -1.54 17.13 -1.26
CA MET A 3 -1.84 16.50 0.02
C MET A 3 -2.56 15.16 -0.23
N VAL A 4 -2.79 14.38 0.82
CA VAL A 4 -3.53 13.10 0.70
C VAL A 4 -5.00 13.39 0.44
N GLU A 5 -5.55 12.77 -0.60
CA GLU A 5 -6.98 12.79 -0.89
C GLU A 5 -7.71 11.78 0.00
N LEU A 6 -8.50 12.27 0.96
CA LEU A 6 -9.20 11.42 1.94
C LEU A 6 -10.31 10.57 1.30
N ASP A 7 -10.80 10.97 0.13
CA ASP A 7 -11.74 10.18 -0.66
C ASP A 7 -11.07 9.28 -1.70
N GLY A 8 -9.73 9.35 -1.81
CA GLY A 8 -8.92 8.57 -2.74
C GLY A 8 -8.78 7.10 -2.35
N ALA A 9 -8.51 6.25 -3.35
CA ALA A 9 -8.37 4.80 -3.17
C ALA A 9 -7.31 4.41 -2.12
N PRO A 10 -6.11 5.03 -2.07
CA PRO A 10 -5.09 4.69 -1.07
C PRO A 10 -5.58 4.89 0.37
N PHE A 11 -6.20 6.04 0.66
CA PHE A 11 -6.69 6.34 2.00
C PHE A 11 -7.88 5.45 2.38
N LYS A 12 -8.80 5.19 1.45
CA LYS A 12 -9.94 4.29 1.68
C LYS A 12 -9.50 2.87 2.00
N LYS A 13 -8.48 2.32 1.32
CA LYS A 13 -7.91 1.00 1.61
C LYS A 13 -7.29 0.95 3.01
N PHE A 14 -6.56 2.00 3.41
CA PHE A 14 -6.06 2.11 4.79
C PHE A 14 -7.22 2.15 5.80
N ALA A 15 -8.21 3.01 5.58
CA ALA A 15 -9.35 3.18 6.47
C ALA A 15 -10.17 1.89 6.64
N SER A 16 -10.29 1.06 5.60
CA SER A 16 -11.00 -0.22 5.68
C SER A 16 -10.28 -1.29 6.52
N LEU A 17 -8.98 -1.14 6.78
CA LEU A 17 -8.17 -2.17 7.44
C LEU A 17 -7.63 -1.74 8.82
N ARG A 18 -7.52 -0.42 9.07
CA ARG A 18 -6.84 0.12 10.26
C ARG A 18 -7.41 -0.36 11.59
N ASP A 19 -8.71 -0.58 11.68
CA ASP A 19 -9.36 -0.99 12.93
C ASP A 19 -8.97 -2.44 13.28
N GLU A 20 -8.91 -3.33 12.28
CA GLU A 20 -8.44 -4.70 12.47
C GLU A 20 -6.94 -4.75 12.79
N TRP A 21 -6.13 -3.98 12.05
CA TRP A 21 -4.69 -3.89 12.28
C TRP A 21 -4.34 -3.34 13.66
N SER A 22 -5.22 -2.52 14.26
CA SER A 22 -5.03 -2.02 15.62
C SER A 22 -5.16 -3.12 16.69
N LEU A 23 -5.90 -4.19 16.40
CA LEU A 23 -6.21 -5.26 17.36
C LEU A 23 -5.41 -6.54 17.10
N LYS A 24 -4.97 -6.77 15.87
CA LYS A 24 -4.33 -8.01 15.43
C LYS A 24 -2.91 -7.78 14.92
N ASN A 25 -2.08 -8.81 15.03
CA ASN A 25 -0.70 -8.78 14.54
C ASN A 25 -0.65 -9.01 13.01
N HIS A 26 -0.95 -7.97 12.23
CA HIS A 26 -0.86 -7.96 10.76
C HIS A 26 0.37 -7.18 10.25
N TYR A 27 1.53 -7.39 10.89
CA TYR A 27 2.76 -6.74 10.44
C TYR A 27 3.26 -7.35 9.13
N ILE A 28 3.68 -6.48 8.20
CA ILE A 28 4.34 -6.87 6.95
C ILE A 28 5.80 -6.44 7.06
N SER A 29 6.72 -7.40 6.88
CA SER A 29 8.16 -7.16 6.84
C SER A 29 8.62 -7.20 5.39
N PRO A 30 8.62 -6.07 4.65
CA PRO A 30 9.08 -6.07 3.27
C PRO A 30 10.55 -6.46 3.20
N GLY A 31 10.92 -7.17 2.14
CA GLY A 31 12.31 -7.53 1.87
C GLY A 31 13.17 -6.32 1.46
N PRO A 32 14.48 -6.52 1.29
CA PRO A 32 15.36 -5.50 0.72
C PRO A 32 14.95 -5.13 -0.70
N ILE A 33 15.24 -3.90 -1.13
CA ILE A 33 15.07 -3.48 -2.52
C ILE A 33 15.91 -4.38 -3.43
N GLN A 34 15.27 -4.94 -4.45
CA GLN A 34 15.93 -5.77 -5.46
C GLN A 34 16.15 -4.97 -6.74
N PHE A 35 17.35 -5.08 -7.32
CA PHE A 35 17.67 -4.43 -8.61
C PHE A 35 17.51 -5.36 -9.81
N SER A 36 17.35 -6.67 -9.57
CA SER A 36 17.13 -7.69 -10.60
C SER A 36 16.37 -8.89 -10.01
N GLY A 37 15.74 -9.68 -10.88
CA GLY A 37 14.97 -10.86 -10.46
C GLY A 37 13.57 -10.53 -9.91
N PRO A 38 12.92 -11.48 -9.21
CA PRO A 38 11.58 -11.27 -8.66
C PRO A 38 11.52 -10.07 -7.71
N GLY A 39 10.47 -9.25 -7.83
CA GLY A 39 10.26 -8.06 -6.99
C GLY A 39 11.03 -6.81 -7.43
N SER A 40 11.90 -6.88 -8.45
CA SER A 40 12.64 -5.70 -8.92
C SER A 40 11.77 -4.66 -9.62
N ASN A 41 10.56 -5.04 -10.03
CA ASN A 41 9.60 -4.19 -10.73
C ASN A 41 8.43 -3.75 -9.83
N ASP A 42 8.48 -4.02 -8.53
CA ASP A 42 7.40 -3.69 -7.61
C ASP A 42 7.26 -2.16 -7.47
N ALA A 43 6.02 -1.67 -7.61
CA ALA A 43 5.67 -0.28 -7.39
C ALA A 43 5.02 -0.10 -6.02
N ASN A 44 5.00 1.14 -5.51
CA ASN A 44 4.35 1.42 -4.24
C ASN A 44 2.82 1.23 -4.32
N HIS A 45 2.19 0.87 -3.19
CA HIS A 45 0.75 0.62 -3.13
C HIS A 45 -0.10 1.85 -3.51
N THR A 46 0.38 3.07 -3.26
CA THR A 46 -0.32 4.31 -3.63
C THR A 46 -0.54 4.37 -5.14
N LEU A 47 0.53 4.20 -5.93
CA LEU A 47 0.47 4.22 -7.39
C LEU A 47 -0.41 3.09 -7.92
N MET A 48 -0.26 1.88 -7.37
CA MET A 48 -1.07 0.74 -7.80
C MET A 48 -2.56 0.99 -7.58
N LEU A 49 -2.96 1.51 -6.42
CA LEU A 49 -4.36 1.80 -6.10
C LEU A 49 -4.92 2.97 -6.91
N GLU A 50 -4.12 3.99 -7.18
CA GLU A 50 -4.51 5.12 -8.03
C GLU A 50 -4.73 4.72 -9.49
N LEU A 51 -3.97 3.73 -9.99
CA LEU A 51 -4.14 3.13 -11.32
C LEU A 51 -5.27 2.09 -11.38
N GLY A 52 -5.97 1.84 -10.26
CA GLY A 52 -7.05 0.85 -10.18
C GLY A 52 -6.57 -0.60 -10.17
N ALA A 53 -5.29 -0.85 -9.91
CA ALA A 53 -4.80 -2.20 -9.67
C ALA A 53 -5.27 -2.69 -8.28
N GLU A 54 -5.59 -3.98 -8.18
CA GLU A 54 -5.89 -4.60 -6.89
C GLU A 54 -4.62 -4.71 -6.04
N ALA A 55 -4.73 -4.30 -4.78
CA ALA A 55 -3.66 -4.36 -3.77
C ALA A 55 -3.93 -5.44 -2.73
#